data_AF-A0A2G8JPR5-F1
#
_entry.id   AF-A0A2G8JPR5-F1
#
_cell.length_a   1.000
_cell.length_b   1.000
_cell.length_c   1.000
_cell.angle_alpha   90.00
_cell.angle_beta   90.00
_cell.angle_gamma   90.00
#
_symmetry.space_group_name_H-M   'P 1'
#
loop_
_entity.id
_entity.type
_entity.pdbx_description
1 polymer ?
#
loop_
_entity_poly.entity_id
_entity_poly.type
_entity_poly.pdbx_seq_one_letter_code
_entity_poly.pdbx_strand_id
1 'polypeptide(L)'
;MFKEGDDHQELVELIQSYQSKTEELVMSGRYDTRDDFTVVYQPFLTNTRFPLLPNLEGDSSYFAPDCFHFSAKGHATMAKELWKNMLQPVGQKSDSWNPPEDIKCPTKENPYIYTNMNSGIDVEKYPYYAETQGGATTIQISLLTIVLSTIVYVINRI
;
A
#
# COMPACT_ATOMS: atom_id res chain seq x y z
N MET A 1 -4.32 5.34 -22.22
CA MET A 1 -5.57 5.08 -21.49
C MET A 1 -6.13 3.77 -22.02
N PHE A 2 -6.11 2.71 -21.21
CA PHE A 2 -6.60 1.39 -21.61
C PHE A 2 -8.11 1.48 -21.88
N LYS A 3 -8.58 0.86 -22.96
CA LYS A 3 -10.02 0.77 -23.25
C LYS A 3 -10.62 -0.26 -22.29
N GLU A 4 -11.79 0.03 -21.73
CA GLU A 4 -12.55 -0.96 -20.97
C GLU A 4 -12.87 -2.17 -21.87
N GLY A 5 -12.57 -3.37 -21.39
CA GLY A 5 -12.68 -4.65 -22.10
C GLY A 5 -12.32 -5.82 -21.16
N ASP A 6 -12.46 -7.05 -21.66
CA ASP A 6 -12.19 -8.29 -20.90
C ASP A 6 -10.79 -8.29 -20.28
N ASP A 7 -9.76 -7.92 -21.07
CA ASP A 7 -8.37 -7.79 -20.64
C ASP A 7 -8.17 -6.83 -19.45
N HIS A 8 -8.98 -5.76 -19.35
CA HIS A 8 -8.89 -4.82 -18.23
C HIS A 8 -9.46 -5.43 -16.95
N GLN A 9 -10.57 -6.16 -17.06
CA GLN A 9 -11.20 -6.83 -15.93
C GLN A 9 -10.29 -7.97 -15.41
N GLU A 10 -9.74 -8.77 -16.32
CA GLU A 10 -8.77 -9.82 -15.97
C GLU A 10 -7.54 -9.23 -15.26
N LEU A 11 -6.99 -8.14 -15.78
CA LEU A 11 -5.84 -7.47 -15.15
C LEU A 11 -6.16 -6.97 -13.73
N VAL A 12 -7.35 -6.40 -13.52
CA VAL A 12 -7.81 -5.95 -12.19
C VAL A 12 -7.90 -7.14 -11.22
N GLU A 13 -8.47 -8.26 -11.65
CA GLU A 13 -8.59 -9.46 -10.81
C GLU A 13 -7.22 -10.05 -10.45
N LEU A 14 -6.28 -10.08 -11.40
CA LEU A 14 -4.91 -10.51 -11.16
C LEU A 14 -4.18 -9.61 -10.15
N ILE A 15 -4.37 -8.29 -10.25
CA ILE A 15 -3.77 -7.33 -9.31
C ILE A 15 -4.34 -7.53 -7.90
N GLN A 16 -5.66 -7.64 -7.76
CA GLN A 16 -6.32 -7.87 -6.47
C GLN A 16 -5.87 -9.20 -5.85
N SER A 17 -5.79 -10.26 -6.65
CA SER A 17 -5.29 -11.57 -6.20
C SER A 17 -3.84 -11.49 -5.72
N TYR A 18 -2.97 -10.79 -6.46
CA TYR A 18 -1.58 -10.60 -6.09
C TYR A 18 -1.43 -9.80 -4.78
N GLN A 19 -2.17 -8.71 -4.62
CA GLN A 19 -2.18 -7.90 -3.40
C GLN A 19 -2.63 -8.72 -2.19
N SER A 20 -3.76 -9.44 -2.31
CA SER A 20 -4.29 -10.30 -1.24
C SER A 20 -3.32 -11.41 -0.84
N LYS A 21 -2.72 -12.11 -1.81
CA LYS A 21 -1.72 -13.16 -1.54
C LYS A 21 -0.44 -12.61 -0.92
N THR A 22 -0.04 -11.39 -1.29
CA THR A 22 1.12 -10.71 -0.70
C THR A 22 0.85 -10.37 0.77
N GLU A 23 -0.33 -9.82 1.06
CA GLU A 23 -0.75 -9.53 2.44
C GLU A 23 -0.80 -10.82 3.28
N GLU A 24 -1.47 -11.87 2.79
CA GLU A 24 -1.50 -13.18 3.44
C GLU A 24 -0.09 -13.69 3.76
N LEU A 25 0.82 -13.66 2.79
CA LEU A 25 2.19 -14.15 2.97
C LEU A 25 2.92 -13.38 4.07
N VAL A 26 2.77 -12.05 4.10
CA VAL A 26 3.41 -11.19 5.10
C VAL A 26 2.79 -11.40 6.48
N MET A 27 1.47 -11.56 6.55
CA MET A 27 0.73 -11.75 7.80
C MET A 27 0.80 -13.18 8.35
N SER A 28 1.37 -14.12 7.59
CA SER A 28 1.55 -15.52 8.02
C SER A 28 2.49 -15.73 9.22
N GLY A 29 3.18 -14.68 9.68
CA GLY A 29 4.20 -14.76 10.73
C GLY A 29 5.54 -15.35 10.25
N ARG A 30 5.66 -15.74 8.97
CA ARG A 30 6.89 -16.30 8.38
C ARG A 30 8.13 -15.42 8.61
N TYR A 31 7.97 -14.11 8.67
CA TYR A 31 9.06 -13.14 8.82
C TYR A 31 9.22 -12.61 10.25
N ASP A 32 8.32 -12.96 11.17
CA ASP A 32 8.28 -12.45 12.56
C ASP A 32 8.97 -13.42 13.54
N THR A 33 10.06 -14.06 13.09
CA THR A 33 10.77 -15.10 13.86
C THR A 33 12.04 -14.60 14.53
N ARG A 34 12.43 -13.36 14.25
CA ARG A 34 13.66 -12.72 14.73
C ARG A 34 13.34 -11.37 15.33
N ASP A 35 14.18 -10.94 16.25
CA ASP A 35 14.10 -9.63 16.92
C ASP A 35 14.70 -8.49 16.09
N ASP A 36 15.48 -8.80 15.05
CA ASP A 36 16.20 -7.84 14.22
C ASP A 36 15.67 -7.74 12.78
N PHE A 37 14.60 -8.46 12.45
CA PHE A 37 14.05 -8.51 11.10
C PHE A 37 12.57 -8.86 11.09
N THR A 38 11.81 -8.11 10.29
CA THR A 38 10.41 -8.41 9.96
C THR A 38 10.06 -7.84 8.58
N VAL A 39 8.94 -8.29 8.03
CA VAL A 39 8.34 -7.76 6.80
C VAL A 39 6.97 -7.21 7.15
N VAL A 40 6.66 -6.01 6.65
CA VAL A 40 5.39 -5.32 6.91
C VAL A 40 4.73 -4.93 5.60
N TYR A 41 3.47 -5.30 5.43
CA TYR A 41 2.66 -4.93 4.26
C TYR A 41 2.21 -3.47 4.37
N GLN A 42 2.30 -2.72 3.26
CA GLN A 42 1.96 -1.29 3.18
C GLN A 42 0.82 -1.11 2.17
N PRO A 43 -0.46 -1.10 2.60
CA PRO A 43 -1.61 -1.24 1.72
C PRO A 43 -1.99 0.03 0.94
N PHE A 44 -1.23 1.11 1.01
CA PHE A 44 -1.66 2.43 0.50
C PHE A 44 -1.90 2.52 -1.01
N LEU A 45 -1.67 1.45 -1.78
CA LEU A 45 -2.00 1.36 -3.21
C LEU A 45 -3.17 0.42 -3.53
N THR A 46 -3.76 -0.26 -2.53
CA THR A 46 -4.83 -1.24 -2.73
C THR A 46 -6.10 -0.58 -3.26
N ASN A 47 -6.55 0.49 -2.58
CA ASN A 47 -7.80 1.21 -2.85
C ASN A 47 -7.54 2.62 -3.39
N THR A 48 -6.43 2.80 -4.10
CA THR A 48 -6.01 4.10 -4.62
C THR A 48 -6.73 4.45 -5.92
N ARG A 49 -7.21 5.70 -5.97
CA ARG A 49 -7.62 6.37 -7.20
C ARG A 49 -6.57 7.37 -7.61
N PHE A 50 -6.37 7.51 -8.91
CA PHE A 50 -5.38 8.45 -9.43
C PHE A 50 -5.75 9.90 -9.07
N PRO A 51 -4.78 10.74 -8.65
CA PRO A 51 -5.03 12.15 -8.39
C PRO A 51 -5.66 12.84 -9.60
N LEU A 52 -6.76 13.56 -9.35
CA LEU A 52 -7.48 14.29 -10.39
C LEU A 52 -7.22 15.79 -10.26
N LEU A 53 -7.14 16.47 -11.40
CA LEU A 53 -7.18 17.91 -11.51
C LEU A 53 -8.61 18.44 -11.21
N PRO A 54 -8.81 19.75 -10.99
CA PRO A 54 -10.14 20.32 -10.73
C PRO A 54 -11.16 20.07 -11.86
N ASN A 55 -10.70 19.81 -13.08
CA ASN A 55 -11.52 19.46 -14.23
C ASN A 55 -11.85 17.95 -14.33
N LEU A 56 -11.50 17.16 -13.29
CA LEU A 56 -11.70 15.71 -13.20
C LEU A 56 -10.83 14.86 -14.15
N GLU A 57 -9.86 15.46 -14.84
CA GLU A 57 -8.87 14.72 -15.60
C GLU A 57 -7.75 14.20 -14.69
N GLY A 58 -7.14 13.07 -15.06
CA GLY A 58 -5.98 12.56 -14.34
C GLY A 58 -4.81 13.55 -14.39
N ASP A 59 -4.24 13.90 -13.24
CA ASP A 59 -3.06 14.76 -13.16
C ASP A 59 -1.81 14.03 -13.67
N SER A 60 -1.53 14.18 -14.97
CA SER A 60 -0.40 13.55 -15.65
C SER A 60 0.97 13.93 -15.07
N SER A 61 1.08 15.00 -14.26
CA SER A 61 2.34 15.40 -13.63
C SER A 61 2.88 14.38 -12.62
N TYR A 62 2.06 13.41 -12.18
CA TYR A 62 2.50 12.28 -11.36
C TYR A 62 3.20 11.16 -12.17
N PHE A 63 3.17 11.20 -13.51
CA PHE A 63 3.80 10.20 -14.38
C PHE A 63 4.94 10.77 -15.23
N ALA A 64 5.87 9.89 -15.60
CA ALA A 64 6.92 10.15 -16.56
C ALA A 64 6.35 10.26 -18.00
N PRO A 65 7.14 10.71 -18.98
CA PRO A 65 6.67 10.91 -20.36
C PRO A 65 6.11 9.66 -21.07
N ASP A 66 6.44 8.46 -20.57
CA ASP A 66 5.88 7.19 -21.06
C ASP A 66 4.47 6.88 -20.53
N CYS A 67 3.94 7.73 -19.65
CA CYS A 67 2.64 7.58 -18.99
C CYS A 67 2.50 6.27 -18.19
N PHE A 68 3.63 5.67 -17.82
CA PHE A 68 3.70 4.38 -17.15
C PHE A 68 4.47 4.50 -15.85
N HIS A 69 5.69 5.02 -15.87
CA HIS A 69 6.48 5.18 -14.66
C HIS A 69 6.03 6.42 -13.89
N PHE A 70 6.20 6.42 -12.57
CA PHE A 70 5.99 7.64 -11.80
C PHE A 70 7.04 8.69 -12.15
N SER A 71 6.63 9.96 -12.16
CA SER A 71 7.56 11.07 -12.23
C SER A 71 8.28 11.25 -10.88
N ALA A 72 9.21 12.22 -10.82
CA ALA A 72 9.78 12.66 -9.55
C ALA A 72 8.70 13.12 -8.54
N LYS A 73 7.62 13.77 -9.01
CA LYS A 73 6.47 14.15 -8.18
C LYS A 73 5.76 12.91 -7.64
N GLY A 74 5.49 11.93 -8.51
CA GLY A 74 4.87 10.65 -8.13
C GLY A 74 5.67 9.91 -7.06
N HIS A 75 6.97 9.69 -7.31
CA HIS A 75 7.84 9.06 -6.32
C HIS A 75 7.91 9.81 -4.99
N ALA A 76 8.05 11.16 -5.01
CA ALA A 76 8.10 11.95 -3.79
C ALA A 76 6.83 11.81 -2.95
N THR A 77 5.66 11.87 -3.59
CA THR A 77 4.37 11.76 -2.90
C THR A 77 4.07 10.33 -2.42
N MET A 78 4.49 9.30 -3.15
CA MET A 78 4.44 7.92 -2.64
C MET A 78 5.33 7.72 -1.42
N ALA A 79 6.54 8.31 -1.40
CA ALA A 79 7.43 8.22 -0.25
C ALA A 79 6.81 8.85 1.01
N LYS A 80 6.06 9.96 0.86
CA LYS A 80 5.30 10.58 1.97
C LYS A 80 4.21 9.66 2.50
N GLU A 81 3.47 9.01 1.60
CA GLU A 81 2.42 8.06 1.98
C GLU A 81 3.02 6.83 2.67
N LEU A 82 4.09 6.25 2.12
CA LEU A 82 4.81 5.14 2.74
C LEU A 82 5.28 5.51 4.16
N TRP A 83 5.85 6.69 4.34
CA TRP A 83 6.28 7.16 5.65
C TRP A 83 5.12 7.28 6.63
N LYS A 84 3.99 7.87 6.20
CA LYS A 84 2.75 7.91 6.99
C LYS A 84 2.31 6.50 7.39
N ASN A 85 2.36 5.55 6.45
CA ASN A 85 1.92 4.17 6.64
C ASN A 85 2.82 3.38 7.60
N MET A 86 4.14 3.63 7.57
CA MET A 86 5.09 3.07 8.55
C MET A 86 4.85 3.57 9.97
N LEU A 87 4.24 4.75 10.14
CA LEU A 87 3.86 5.33 11.43
C LEU A 87 2.42 5.00 11.87
N GLN A 88 1.74 4.10 11.16
CA GLN A 88 0.43 3.58 11.54
C GLN A 88 0.53 2.12 12.01
N PRO A 89 -0.13 1.74 13.13
CA PRO A 89 -0.21 0.35 13.56
C PRO A 89 -0.70 -0.56 12.43
N VAL A 90 -0.13 -1.77 12.34
CA VAL A 90 -0.68 -2.83 11.47
C VAL A 90 -2.14 -3.09 11.86
N GLY A 91 -3.00 -3.24 10.84
CA GLY A 91 -4.47 -3.28 10.99
C GLY A 91 -5.15 -1.90 10.99
N GLN A 92 -4.39 -0.81 11.08
CA GLN A 92 -4.88 0.57 11.01
C GLN A 92 -4.16 1.41 9.93
N LYS A 93 -3.39 0.74 9.06
CA LYS A 93 -2.67 1.36 7.95
C LYS A 93 -3.66 1.88 6.91
N SER A 94 -3.35 3.05 6.34
CA SER A 94 -4.12 3.58 5.21
C SER A 94 -3.97 2.68 3.98
N ASP A 95 -5.07 2.39 3.30
CA ASP A 95 -5.14 1.49 2.14
C ASP A 95 -5.25 2.24 0.79
N SER A 96 -5.19 3.58 0.86
CA SER A 96 -5.34 4.49 -0.28
C SER A 96 -4.31 5.61 -0.20
N TRP A 97 -3.90 6.09 -1.38
CA TRP A 97 -2.84 7.07 -1.54
C TRP A 97 -3.39 8.46 -1.24
N ASN A 98 -3.15 8.91 -0.02
CA ASN A 98 -3.55 10.24 0.44
C ASN A 98 -2.36 10.88 1.18
N PRO A 99 -1.32 11.29 0.43
CA PRO A 99 -0.05 11.69 1.00
C PRO A 99 -0.25 12.94 1.86
N PRO A 100 0.32 12.98 3.07
CA PRO A 100 0.11 14.12 3.95
C PRO A 100 0.78 15.37 3.36
N GLU A 101 0.29 16.57 3.68
CA GLU A 101 0.96 17.81 3.32
C GLU A 101 2.33 17.91 4.01
N ASP A 102 2.38 17.56 5.29
CA ASP A 102 3.60 17.54 6.10
C ASP A 102 4.04 16.12 6.48
N ILE A 103 5.36 15.89 6.53
CA ILE A 103 5.93 14.66 7.06
C ILE A 103 5.64 14.57 8.57
N LYS A 104 5.03 13.47 9.01
CA LYS A 104 4.81 13.19 10.43
C LYS A 104 6.09 12.67 11.08
N CYS A 105 6.37 13.10 12.29
CA CYS A 105 7.49 12.58 13.08
C CYS A 105 6.98 11.56 14.11
N PRO A 106 7.79 10.55 14.48
CA PRO A 106 7.52 9.72 15.65
C PRO A 106 7.33 10.57 16.92
N THR A 107 6.48 10.11 17.84
CA THR A 107 6.26 10.79 19.12
C THR A 107 7.08 10.13 20.23
N LYS A 108 7.10 10.70 21.43
CA LYS A 108 7.77 10.07 22.57
C LYS A 108 7.06 8.77 23.01
N GLU A 109 5.75 8.73 22.83
CA GLU A 109 4.90 7.59 23.14
C GLU A 109 5.04 6.47 22.10
N ASN A 110 5.25 6.84 20.83
CA ASN A 110 5.44 5.90 19.71
C ASN A 110 6.70 6.30 18.91
N PRO A 111 7.91 5.99 19.42
CA PRO A 111 9.17 6.43 18.82
C PRO A 111 9.63 5.58 17.63
N TYR A 112 8.98 4.44 17.39
CA TYR A 112 9.37 3.46 16.37
C TYR A 112 8.33 3.33 15.28
N ILE A 113 8.76 2.83 14.12
CA ILE A 113 7.85 2.40 13.06
C ILE A 113 7.11 1.12 13.48
N TYR A 114 5.88 0.98 12.99
CA TYR A 114 5.02 -0.12 13.33
C TYR A 114 5.29 -1.35 12.47
N THR A 115 5.30 -2.49 13.15
CA THR A 115 5.54 -3.84 12.67
C THR A 115 4.44 -4.76 13.19
N ASN A 116 4.40 -6.00 12.72
CA ASN A 116 3.47 -6.99 13.24
C ASN A 116 3.66 -7.21 14.76
N MET A 117 4.89 -7.10 15.25
CA MET A 117 5.25 -7.40 16.65
C MET A 117 4.96 -6.26 17.64
N ASN A 118 4.82 -5.01 17.19
CA ASN A 118 4.60 -3.85 18.07
C ASN A 118 3.29 -3.09 17.79
N SER A 119 2.39 -3.67 16.99
CA SER A 119 1.10 -3.05 16.66
C SER A 119 -0.07 -3.51 17.53
N GLY A 120 0.16 -4.43 18.48
CA GLY A 120 -0.91 -4.96 19.35
C GLY A 120 -1.98 -5.74 18.60
N ILE A 121 -1.59 -6.45 17.53
CA ILE A 121 -2.51 -7.24 16.71
C ILE A 121 -3.07 -8.38 17.56
N ASP A 122 -4.40 -8.43 17.65
CA ASP A 122 -5.10 -9.60 18.16
C ASP A 122 -5.26 -10.62 17.03
N VAL A 123 -4.36 -11.60 17.00
CA VAL A 123 -4.36 -12.70 16.03
C VAL A 123 -5.62 -13.58 16.09
N GLU A 124 -6.38 -13.57 17.20
CA GLU A 124 -7.67 -14.26 17.30
C GLU A 124 -8.81 -13.45 16.67
N LYS A 125 -8.73 -12.11 16.69
CA LYS A 125 -9.73 -11.21 16.08
C LYS A 125 -9.51 -10.94 14.59
N TYR A 126 -8.29 -11.17 14.11
CA TYR A 126 -7.96 -11.17 12.68
C TYR A 126 -7.64 -12.60 12.21
N PRO A 127 -8.58 -13.55 12.26
CA PRO A 127 -8.36 -14.90 11.78
C PRO A 127 -8.47 -14.88 10.26
N TYR A 128 -7.57 -14.17 9.57
CA TYR A 128 -7.49 -14.09 8.12
C TYR A 128 -8.73 -13.43 7.47
N TYR A 129 -8.53 -12.48 6.56
CA TYR A 129 -9.61 -11.77 5.84
C TYR A 129 -10.35 -12.70 4.85
N ALA A 130 -11.03 -13.73 5.38
CA ALA A 130 -11.95 -14.57 4.65
C ALA A 130 -13.32 -13.88 4.59
N GLU A 131 -13.50 -13.03 3.57
CA GLU A 131 -14.70 -13.03 2.72
C GLU A 131 -14.58 -11.92 1.66
N THR A 132 -14.47 -12.37 0.41
CA THR A 132 -14.68 -11.59 -0.81
C THR A 132 -15.99 -10.80 -0.74
N GLN A 133 -15.92 -9.47 -0.82
CA GLN A 133 -17.05 -8.62 -1.16
C GLN A 133 -16.66 -7.78 -2.37
N GLY A 134 -17.11 -8.26 -3.54
CA GLY A 134 -17.06 -7.47 -4.77
C GLY A 134 -17.91 -6.20 -4.63
N GLY A 135 -17.36 -5.08 -5.05
CA GLY A 135 -18.05 -3.80 -4.99
C GLY A 135 -17.29 -2.65 -5.65
N ALA A 136 -17.80 -2.26 -6.81
CA ALA A 136 -17.64 -0.98 -7.52
C ALA A 136 -16.31 -0.67 -8.23
N THR A 137 -16.42 -0.71 -9.56
CA THR A 137 -15.55 -0.17 -10.61
C THR A 137 -14.72 1.01 -10.13
N THR A 138 -13.45 0.76 -9.89
CA THR A 138 -12.46 1.77 -9.55
C THR A 138 -11.36 1.65 -10.60
N ILE A 139 -11.09 2.72 -11.33
CA ILE A 139 -9.98 2.81 -12.29
C ILE A 139 -8.69 2.68 -11.46
N GLN A 140 -8.22 1.44 -11.30
CA GLN A 140 -7.01 1.09 -10.56
C GLN A 140 -5.78 1.42 -11.42
N ILE A 141 -4.72 1.86 -10.77
CA ILE A 141 -3.42 2.17 -11.37
C ILE A 141 -2.76 0.84 -11.76
N SER A 142 -3.23 0.27 -12.85
CA SER A 142 -2.73 -1.00 -13.39
C SER A 142 -1.50 -0.69 -14.23
N LEU A 143 -0.33 -0.84 -13.60
CA LEU A 143 0.94 -1.31 -14.18
C LEU A 143 2.16 -1.05 -13.25
N LEU A 144 2.00 -0.21 -12.21
CA LEU A 144 3.07 0.09 -11.25
C LEU A 144 3.06 -0.79 -9.99
N THR A 145 2.00 -1.55 -9.76
CA THR A 145 1.85 -2.42 -8.58
C THR A 145 2.74 -3.67 -8.61
N ILE A 146 3.26 -4.08 -9.78
CA ILE A 146 4.09 -5.28 -9.90
C ILE A 146 5.53 -5.06 -9.38
N VAL A 147 6.01 -3.80 -9.34
CA VAL A 147 7.38 -3.47 -8.88
C VAL A 147 7.39 -2.71 -7.54
N LEU A 148 6.26 -2.13 -7.12
CA LEU A 148 6.15 -1.27 -5.93
C LEU A 148 5.22 -1.82 -4.84
N SER A 149 4.99 -3.13 -4.76
CA SER A 149 4.75 -3.77 -3.47
C SER A 149 6.08 -3.74 -2.70
N THR A 150 6.48 -2.53 -2.27
CA THR A 150 7.65 -2.29 -1.44
C THR A 150 7.47 -3.04 -0.12
N ILE A 151 7.99 -4.26 -0.09
CA ILE A 151 8.43 -4.91 1.14
C ILE A 151 9.48 -3.99 1.72
N VAL A 152 9.10 -3.19 2.71
CA VAL A 152 10.08 -2.48 3.51
C VAL A 152 10.63 -3.49 4.51
N TYR A 153 11.90 -3.83 4.34
CA TYR A 153 12.66 -4.53 5.37
C TYR A 153 12.83 -3.57 6.54
N VAL A 154 12.15 -3.88 7.63
CA VAL A 154 12.29 -3.13 8.87
C VAL A 154 13.28 -3.90 9.74
N ILE A 155 14.53 -3.44 9.76
CA ILE A 155 15.48 -3.80 10.81
C ILE A 155 15.19 -2.86 11.96
N ASN A 156 14.35 -3.29 12.89
CA ASN A 156 14.13 -2.58 14.13
C ASN A 156 14.68 -3.45 15.25
N ARG A 157 15.66 -2.96 16.03
CA ARG A 157 15.92 -3.56 17.33
C ARG A 157 14.82 -3.06 18.26
N ILE A 158 13.91 -3.94 18.64
CA ILE A 158 12.92 -3.68 19.70
C ILE A 158 13.66 -3.64 21.04
#